data_AF-A0A3C7VZQ2-F1
#
_entry.id   AF-A0A3C7VZQ2-F1
#
_cell.length_a   1.000
_cell.length_b   1.000
_cell.length_c   1.000
_cell.angle_alpha   90.00
_cell.angle_beta   90.00
_cell.angle_gamma   90.00
#
_symmetry.space_group_name_H-M   'P 1'
#
loop_
_entity.id
_entity.type
_entity.pdbx_description
1 polymer ?
#
loop_
_entity_poly.entity_id
_entity_poly.type
_entity_poly.pdbx_seq_one_letter_code
_entity_poly.pdbx_strand_id
1 'polypeptide(L)'
;MLARKLEVGRGRELPAEPDGLVLREGEPARESAPLRRRWRPGAGSLVALVLLAAALVPAFLWLQHQAAFVTSRNAMVRAHLSEPGARIAGLVKAVHVDAGDTVQKGDTLVELEDRHLRAEVERARSEHAAL
;
A
#
# COMPACT_ATOMS: atom_id res chain seq x y z
N MET A 1 34.01 -58.76 -60.81
CA MET A 1 34.89 -57.82 -61.52
C MET A 1 35.68 -57.06 -60.46
N LEU A 2 36.87 -57.43 -59.97
CA LEU A 2 38.10 -57.96 -60.57
C LEU A 2 38.77 -56.99 -61.56
N ALA A 3 39.59 -56.09 -61.03
CA ALA A 3 40.72 -55.45 -61.71
C ALA A 3 41.79 -55.14 -60.64
N ARG A 4 42.86 -55.96 -60.52
CA ARG A 4 44.21 -55.76 -61.14
C ARG A 4 44.83 -54.42 -60.69
N LYS A 5 45.83 -54.38 -59.81
CA LYS A 5 47.21 -54.93 -59.86
C LYS A 5 48.02 -54.37 -61.04
N LEU A 6 49.28 -53.98 -60.74
CA LEU A 6 50.43 -53.62 -61.62
C LEU A 6 50.63 -52.09 -61.77
N GLU A 7 51.79 -51.45 -61.61
CA GLU A 7 53.24 -51.78 -61.67
C GLU A 7 54.01 -50.74 -60.81
N VAL A 8 55.04 -51.05 -60.02
CA VAL A 8 56.44 -51.42 -60.38
C VAL A 8 57.15 -50.36 -61.23
N GLY A 9 58.02 -49.56 -60.60
CA GLY A 9 58.87 -48.57 -61.27
C GLY A 9 60.04 -48.14 -60.39
N ARG A 10 60.93 -49.11 -60.13
CA ARG A 10 62.22 -49.00 -59.43
C ARG A 10 63.19 -48.06 -60.16
N GLY A 11 63.90 -47.22 -59.40
CA GLY A 11 65.31 -46.91 -59.67
C GLY A 11 65.67 -45.44 -59.89
N ARG A 12 66.24 -44.82 -58.85
CA ARG A 12 67.58 -44.23 -58.92
C ARG A 12 68.12 -44.00 -57.52
N GLU A 13 69.11 -44.82 -57.20
CA GLU A 13 70.02 -44.66 -56.08
C GLU A 13 70.93 -43.46 -56.37
N LEU A 14 71.11 -42.57 -55.38
CA LEU A 14 72.35 -41.81 -55.24
C LEU A 14 72.98 -42.24 -53.91
N PRO A 15 74.23 -42.72 -53.89
CA PRO A 15 74.87 -43.21 -52.69
C PRO A 15 75.44 -42.07 -51.82
N ALA A 16 75.25 -42.28 -50.52
CA ALA A 16 76.11 -42.01 -49.36
C ALA A 16 77.33 -41.07 -49.54
N GLU A 17 77.48 -40.11 -48.63
CA GLU A 17 78.34 -40.25 -47.44
C GLU A 17 78.28 -38.98 -46.56
N PRO A 18 78.77 -38.99 -45.30
CA PRO A 18 77.91 -38.73 -44.15
C PRO A 18 78.45 -37.58 -43.26
N ASP A 19 77.92 -37.54 -42.05
CA ASP A 19 78.52 -36.97 -40.85
C ASP A 19 78.29 -35.51 -40.54
N GLY A 20 77.67 -35.31 -39.36
CA GLY A 20 77.72 -34.06 -38.62
C GLY A 20 76.36 -33.64 -38.10
N LEU A 21 75.76 -34.42 -37.20
CA LEU A 21 75.75 -34.08 -35.78
C LEU A 21 74.75 -32.97 -35.38
N VAL A 22 73.70 -33.46 -34.73
CA VAL A 22 73.13 -32.95 -33.46
C VAL A 22 71.72 -32.38 -33.57
N LEU A 23 70.81 -33.20 -33.04
CA LEU A 23 69.48 -32.88 -32.57
C LEU A 23 69.50 -31.68 -31.63
N ARG A 24 68.72 -30.63 -31.92
CA ARG A 24 68.30 -29.68 -30.90
C ARG A 24 66.79 -29.78 -30.70
N GLU A 25 66.46 -30.38 -29.57
CA GLU A 25 65.13 -30.59 -29.04
C GLU A 25 64.40 -29.25 -28.80
N GLY A 26 63.10 -29.24 -29.12
CA GLY A 26 62.03 -28.53 -28.41
C GLY A 26 62.22 -27.04 -28.10
N GLU A 27 61.78 -26.17 -29.01
CA GLU A 27 61.18 -24.89 -28.60
C GLU A 27 59.69 -25.13 -28.35
N PRO A 28 59.21 -25.11 -27.08
CA PRO A 28 57.82 -25.38 -26.78
C PRO A 28 56.93 -24.27 -27.35
N ALA A 29 55.79 -24.70 -27.90
CA ALA A 29 54.67 -23.84 -28.26
C ALA A 29 54.44 -22.80 -27.15
N ARG A 30 54.54 -21.52 -27.51
CA ARG A 30 54.12 -20.42 -26.65
C ARG A 30 52.62 -20.56 -26.40
N GLU A 31 52.30 -21.26 -25.33
CA GLU A 31 50.97 -21.35 -24.74
C GLU A 31 50.52 -19.93 -24.41
N SER A 32 49.58 -19.43 -25.19
CA SER A 32 48.89 -18.18 -24.94
C SER A 32 48.16 -18.29 -23.59
N ALA A 33 48.80 -17.81 -22.52
CA ALA A 33 48.20 -17.74 -21.21
C ALA A 33 46.90 -16.92 -21.30
N PRO A 34 45.74 -17.44 -20.86
CA PRO A 34 44.52 -16.66 -20.88
C PRO A 34 44.70 -15.50 -19.89
N LEU A 35 44.47 -14.28 -20.36
CA LEU A 35 44.32 -13.10 -19.53
C LEU A 35 43.20 -13.38 -18.53
N ARG A 36 43.60 -13.80 -17.32
CA ARG A 36 42.71 -13.97 -16.19
C ARG A 36 42.21 -12.59 -15.83
N ARG A 37 41.13 -12.14 -16.48
CA ARG A 37 40.37 -10.97 -16.06
C ARG A 37 39.91 -11.30 -14.66
N ARG A 38 40.61 -10.76 -13.66
CA ARG A 38 40.32 -10.98 -12.25
C ARG A 38 39.07 -10.18 -11.95
N TRP A 39 37.90 -10.82 -12.04
CA TRP A 39 36.64 -10.22 -11.63
C TRP A 39 36.79 -9.85 -10.15
N ARG A 40 36.72 -8.54 -9.85
CA ARG A 40 36.91 -8.04 -8.49
C ARG A 40 35.80 -8.64 -7.63
N PRO A 41 36.10 -9.41 -6.56
CA PRO A 41 35.09 -10.14 -5.78
C PRO A 41 34.11 -9.24 -4.99
N GLY A 42 34.17 -7.92 -5.14
CA GLY A 42 33.23 -6.98 -4.54
C GLY A 42 32.09 -6.50 -5.45
N ALA A 43 32.19 -6.70 -6.77
CA ALA A 43 31.22 -6.14 -7.71
C ALA A 43 29.84 -6.81 -7.60
N GLY A 44 29.79 -8.13 -7.41
CA GLY A 44 28.53 -8.86 -7.21
C GLY A 44 27.83 -8.50 -5.90
N SER A 45 28.61 -8.28 -4.84
CA SER A 45 28.07 -7.86 -3.53
C SER A 45 27.49 -6.45 -3.59
N LEU A 46 28.15 -5.52 -4.29
CA LEU A 46 27.63 -4.17 -4.47
C LEU A 46 26.32 -4.15 -5.27
N VAL A 47 26.25 -4.94 -6.35
CA VAL A 47 25.03 -5.07 -7.17
C VAL A 47 23.90 -5.69 -6.35
N ALA A 48 24.19 -6.73 -5.56
CA ALA A 48 23.20 -7.36 -4.68
C ALA A 48 22.69 -6.37 -3.60
N LEU A 49 23.59 -5.56 -3.02
CA LEU A 49 23.23 -4.54 -2.03
C LEU A 49 22.32 -3.46 -2.64
N VAL A 50 22.65 -2.99 -3.85
CA VAL A 50 21.86 -1.97 -4.56
C VAL A 50 20.47 -2.52 -4.92
N LEU A 51 20.37 -3.76 -5.40
CA LEU A 51 19.09 -4.40 -5.68
C LEU A 51 18.25 -4.59 -4.41
N LEU A 52 18.89 -4.98 -3.31
CA LEU A 52 18.23 -5.11 -2.02
C LEU A 52 17.71 -3.75 -1.51
N ALA A 53 18.53 -2.70 -1.59
CA ALA A 53 18.12 -1.34 -1.23
C ALA A 53 16.98 -0.84 -2.13
N ALA A 54 17.04 -1.09 -3.44
CA ALA A 54 15.99 -0.72 -4.38
C ALA A 54 14.65 -1.41 -4.10
N ALA A 55 14.64 -2.58 -3.46
CA ALA A 55 13.42 -3.25 -3.01
C ALA A 55 12.96 -2.77 -1.63
N LEU A 56 13.89 -2.60 -0.68
CA LEU A 56 13.58 -2.26 0.71
C LEU A 56 13.13 -0.81 0.90
N VAL A 57 13.74 0.14 0.19
CA VAL A 57 13.39 1.57 0.31
C VAL A 57 11.94 1.86 -0.07
N PRO A 58 11.41 1.45 -1.24
CA PRO A 58 10.01 1.69 -1.57
C PRO A 58 9.05 0.93 -0.66
N ALA A 59 9.38 -0.28 -0.23
CA ALA A 59 8.58 -1.02 0.74
C ALA A 59 8.50 -0.28 2.09
N PHE A 60 9.62 0.28 2.55
CA PHE A 60 9.67 1.06 3.78
C PHE A 60 8.86 2.37 3.68
N LEU A 61 9.00 3.09 2.56
CA LEU A 61 8.22 4.31 2.31
C LEU A 61 6.72 4.01 2.20
N TRP A 62 6.32 2.90 1.57
CA TRP A 62 4.93 2.46 1.51
C TRP A 62 4.37 2.17 2.91
N LEU A 63 5.12 1.44 3.73
CA LEU A 63 4.73 1.12 5.11
C LEU A 63 4.54 2.39 5.95
N GLN A 64 5.45 3.37 5.81
CA GLN A 64 5.33 4.68 6.46
C GLN A 64 4.05 5.41 6.02
N HIS A 65 3.75 5.43 4.72
CA HIS A 65 2.52 6.03 4.20
C HIS A 65 1.26 5.35 4.73
N GLN A 66 1.22 4.01 4.77
CA GLN A 66 0.06 3.27 5.31
C GLN A 66 -0.12 3.47 6.82
N ALA A 67 0.98 3.60 7.56
CA ALA A 67 0.94 3.85 9.01
C ALA A 67 0.51 5.29 9.35
N ALA A 68 0.81 6.26 8.47
CA ALA A 68 0.51 7.67 8.71
C ALA A 68 -0.97 8.05 8.49
N PHE A 69 -1.73 7.27 7.70
CA PHE A 69 -3.13 7.57 7.40
C PHE A 69 -4.08 6.57 8.09
N VAL A 70 -4.28 6.78 9.40
CA VAL A 70 -5.37 6.09 10.12
C VAL A 70 -6.70 6.71 9.70
N THR A 71 -7.31 6.17 8.64
CA THR A 71 -8.67 6.54 8.24
C THR A 71 -9.65 5.95 9.26
N SER A 72 -9.92 6.69 10.34
CA SER A 72 -10.95 6.31 11.30
C SER A 72 -12.32 6.56 10.67
N ARG A 73 -12.98 5.48 10.26
CA ARG A 73 -14.38 5.50 9.80
C ARG A 73 -15.38 5.53 10.97
N ASN A 74 -14.88 5.68 12.20
CA ASN A 74 -15.67 5.60 13.43
C ASN A 74 -15.93 6.98 14.02
N ALA A 75 -16.32 7.94 13.20
CA ALA A 75 -16.81 9.22 13.68
C ALA A 75 -18.22 9.03 14.26
N MET A 76 -18.39 9.25 15.56
CA MET A 76 -19.69 9.20 16.22
C MET A 76 -20.08 10.61 16.67
N VAL A 77 -21.26 11.08 16.24
CA VAL A 77 -21.82 12.35 16.68
C VAL A 77 -22.48 12.13 18.04
N ARG A 78 -22.02 12.85 19.07
CA ARG A 78 -22.66 12.87 20.38
C ARG A 78 -23.63 14.05 20.45
N ALA A 79 -24.89 13.77 20.77
CA ALA A 79 -25.90 14.79 21.06
C ALA A 79 -26.40 14.61 22.49
N HIS A 80 -26.66 15.72 23.18
CA HIS A 80 -27.45 15.70 24.41
C HIS A 80 -28.91 15.85 24.03
N LEU A 81 -29.68 14.78 24.17
CA LEU A 81 -31.11 14.79 23.94
C LEU A 81 -31.81 15.13 25.26
N SER A 82 -32.74 16.08 25.21
CA SER A 82 -33.62 16.42 26.33
C SER A 82 -35.04 16.39 25.81
N GLU A 83 -35.92 15.69 26.51
CA GLU A 83 -37.34 15.61 26.14
C GLU A 83 -38.11 16.72 26.88
N PRO A 84 -38.54 17.78 26.18
CA PRO A 84 -39.37 18.81 26.79
C PRO A 84 -40.78 18.26 27.01
N GLY A 85 -41.26 18.36 28.25
CA GLY A 85 -42.62 17.96 28.64
C GLY A 85 -43.41 19.12 29.24
N ALA A 86 -44.74 19.03 29.16
CA ALA A 86 -45.63 19.96 29.85
C ALA A 86 -45.71 19.62 31.34
N ARG A 87 -45.80 20.64 32.21
CA ARG A 87 -45.99 20.45 33.66
C ARG A 87 -47.40 19.99 34.03
N ILE A 88 -48.35 20.19 33.13
CA ILE A 88 -49.77 19.87 33.30
C ILE A 88 -50.20 18.91 32.20
N ALA A 89 -51.09 17.99 32.54
CA ALA A 89 -51.77 17.16 31.55
C ALA A 89 -52.90 17.99 30.93
N GLY A 90 -53.04 17.96 29.60
CA GLY A 90 -54.05 18.72 28.88
C GLY A 90 -54.19 18.25 27.43
N LEU A 91 -55.24 18.70 26.76
CA LEU A 91 -55.44 18.43 25.34
C LEU A 91 -54.53 19.34 24.51
N VAL A 92 -53.90 18.79 23.46
CA VAL A 92 -53.10 19.57 22.52
C VAL A 92 -54.03 20.34 21.59
N LYS A 93 -53.90 21.67 21.57
CA LYS A 93 -54.63 22.57 20.69
C LYS A 93 -53.91 22.74 19.35
N ALA A 94 -52.60 22.92 19.38
CA ALA A 94 -51.78 23.08 18.18
C ALA A 94 -50.33 22.62 18.43
N VAL A 95 -49.68 22.15 17.38
CA VAL A 95 -48.24 21.86 17.35
C VAL A 95 -47.62 22.84 16.35
N HIS A 96 -46.57 23.56 16.76
CA HIS A 96 -45.96 24.63 15.97
C HIS A 96 -44.60 24.26 15.36
N VAL A 97 -44.14 23.03 15.58
CA VAL A 97 -42.82 22.56 15.18
C VAL A 97 -42.91 21.19 14.53
N ASP A 98 -42.07 20.96 13.52
CA ASP A 98 -41.94 19.66 12.86
C ASP A 98 -40.62 18.98 13.21
N ALA A 99 -40.52 17.70 12.85
CA ALA A 99 -39.33 16.89 13.11
C ALA A 99 -38.11 17.43 12.35
N GLY A 100 -37.07 17.84 13.08
CA GLY A 100 -35.82 18.36 12.52
C GLY A 100 -35.73 19.89 12.51
N ASP A 101 -36.77 20.59 12.96
CA ASP A 101 -36.74 22.05 13.07
C ASP A 101 -35.75 22.53 14.13
N THR A 102 -35.12 23.68 13.85
CA THR A 102 -34.24 24.36 14.80
C THR A 102 -35.06 25.29 15.68
N VAL A 103 -35.12 25.00 16.98
CA VAL A 103 -35.86 25.78 17.98
C VAL A 103 -34.90 26.47 18.96
N GLN A 104 -35.29 27.63 19.45
CA GLN A 104 -34.57 28.39 20.47
C GLN A 104 -35.27 28.32 21.82
N LYS A 105 -34.54 28.70 22.87
CA LYS A 105 -35.10 28.76 24.22
C LYS A 105 -36.19 29.82 24.29
N GLY A 106 -37.39 29.40 24.64
CA GLY A 106 -38.57 30.27 24.76
C GLY A 106 -39.57 30.10 23.63
N ASP A 107 -39.21 29.36 22.58
CA ASP A 107 -40.14 29.08 21.48
C ASP A 107 -41.26 28.15 21.95
N THR A 108 -42.47 28.42 21.45
CA THR A 108 -43.65 27.61 21.76
C THR A 108 -43.67 26.41 20.84
N LEU A 109 -43.46 25.21 21.39
CA LEU A 109 -43.48 23.97 20.63
C LEU A 109 -44.91 23.45 20.43
N VAL A 110 -45.69 23.50 21.51
CA VAL A 110 -47.05 22.96 21.59
C VAL A 110 -47.91 23.91 22.39
N GLU A 111 -49.12 24.19 21.89
CA GLU A 111 -50.16 24.91 22.61
C GLU A 111 -51.15 23.91 23.21
N LEU A 112 -51.40 24.02 24.52
CA LEU A 112 -52.40 23.21 25.22
C LEU A 112 -53.73 23.98 25.33
N GLU A 113 -54.85 23.26 25.31
CA GLU A 113 -56.16 23.85 25.51
C GLU A 113 -56.32 24.36 26.96
N ASP A 114 -56.71 25.63 27.10
CA ASP A 114 -56.70 26.34 28.38
C ASP A 114 -58.10 26.75 28.88
N ARG A 115 -59.17 26.33 28.21
CA ARG A 115 -60.55 26.76 28.53
C ARG A 115 -60.94 26.48 29.98
N HIS A 116 -60.63 25.28 30.47
CA HIS A 116 -60.93 24.89 31.85
C HIS A 116 -60.09 25.67 32.86
N LEU A 117 -58.78 25.81 32.57
CA LEU A 117 -57.84 26.55 33.42
C LEU A 117 -58.25 28.02 33.56
N ARG A 118 -58.69 28.66 32.47
CA ARG A 118 -59.18 30.04 32.51
C ARG A 118 -60.44 30.18 33.36
N ALA A 119 -61.38 29.24 33.25
CA ALA A 119 -62.61 29.26 34.04
C ALA A 119 -62.33 29.10 35.54
N GLU A 120 -61.37 28.25 35.91
CA GLU A 120 -60.95 28.04 37.29
C GLU A 120 -60.26 29.28 37.88
N VAL A 121 -59.36 29.91 37.11
CA VAL A 121 -58.71 31.17 37.50
C VAL A 121 -59.72 32.29 37.71
N GLU A 122 -60.74 32.39 36.86
CA GLU A 122 -61.77 33.43 36.98
C GLU A 122 -62.64 33.25 38.24
N ARG A 123 -62.96 32.00 38.59
CA ARG A 123 -63.68 31.68 39.84
C ARG A 123 -62.85 32.08 41.06
N ALA A 124 -61.57 31.69 41.10
CA ALA A 124 -60.68 32.02 42.21
C ALA A 124 -60.48 33.54 42.37
N ARG A 125 -60.42 34.29 41.26
CA ARG A 125 -60.34 35.76 41.28
C ARG A 125 -61.61 36.39 41.85
N SER A 126 -62.78 35.87 41.45
CA SER A 126 -64.07 36.38 41.93
C SER A 126 -64.24 36.14 43.43
N GLU A 127 -63.82 34.98 43.93
CA GLU A 127 -63.83 34.66 45.36
C GLU A 127 -62.91 35.59 46.16
N HIS A 128 -61.72 35.91 45.65
CA HIS A 128 -60.80 36.84 46.31
C HIS A 128 -61.28 38.30 46.26
N ALA A 129 -61.96 38.71 45.20
CA ALA A 129 -62.49 40.08 45.06
C ALA A 129 -63.73 40.33 45.94
N ALA A 130 -64.37 39.28 46.45
CA ALA A 130 -65.53 39.35 47.32
C ALA A 130 -65.18 39.47 48.82
N LEU A 131 -63.89 39.37 49.19
CA LEU A 131 -63.36 39.59 50.54
C LEU A 131 -62.83 41.02 50.70
#